data_AF-A0A3R6ZHY1-F1
#
_entry.id   AF-A0A3R6ZHY1-F1
#
_cell.length_a   1.000
_cell.length_b   1.000
_cell.length_c   1.000
_cell.angle_alpha   90.00
_cell.angle_beta   90.00
_cell.angle_gamma   90.00
#
_symmetry.space_group_name_H-M   'P 1'
#
loop_
_entity.id
_entity.type
_entity.pdbx_description
1 polymer ?
#
loop_
_entity_poly.entity_id
_entity_poly.type
_entity_poly.pdbx_seq_one_letter_code
_entity_poly.pdbx_strand_id
1 'polypeptide(L)'
;MAVKCPTVLLNQPTGFLRNTSLLPDPALVTMWEDLASTAQADMYQTKVEIMQYGTTPTTSPATTLLRHEVFDPMFPNFHYLGWLLAYDWALNYREVISFQGDVDTINVMTSATYDSTSLVDPLEIPVNVAYYIRYACIYVTCVIICVAALAMAYLVLNRGRVEGLNLFELNRVAGIVWIGRTFLFIRSMAAMSLLSTQVLSLVSVNNLWRFVSPSALQGESSADRAAIRIFTTILAAGEVSWFVFVLNDVLMVFTQQYTTAYVFKCKYLVWGLSVILSLAAPSTHTATFDRKCEYAQVDFQLVCSSGAVLVWTPPSSGTV
;
A
#
# COMPACT_ATOMS: atom_id res chain seq x y z
N MET A 1 29.08 -27.06 -36.97
CA MET A 1 27.95 -26.29 -37.55
C MET A 1 27.31 -25.29 -36.56
N ALA A 2 27.65 -25.30 -35.26
CA ALA A 2 26.96 -24.52 -34.22
C ALA A 2 27.46 -23.07 -33.98
N VAL A 3 28.62 -22.67 -34.52
CA VAL A 3 29.26 -21.36 -34.19
C VAL A 3 28.66 -20.18 -35.00
N LYS A 4 27.94 -20.44 -36.09
CA LYS A 4 27.41 -19.39 -36.97
C LYS A 4 26.10 -18.75 -36.49
N CYS A 5 25.36 -19.41 -35.60
CA CYS A 5 24.04 -18.90 -35.18
C CYS A 5 24.12 -17.68 -34.27
N PRO A 6 24.93 -17.69 -33.17
CA PRO A 6 24.93 -16.59 -32.21
C PRO A 6 25.46 -15.28 -32.82
N THR A 7 26.55 -15.37 -33.59
CA THR A 7 27.20 -14.20 -34.19
C THR A 7 26.31 -13.52 -35.23
N VAL A 8 25.61 -14.26 -36.09
CA VAL A 8 24.71 -13.66 -37.07
C VAL A 8 23.44 -13.10 -36.42
N LEU A 9 22.86 -13.82 -35.45
CA LEU A 9 21.63 -13.39 -34.77
C LEU A 9 21.85 -12.22 -33.81
N LEU A 10 23.03 -12.08 -33.20
CA LEU A 10 23.31 -11.02 -32.22
C LEU A 10 24.01 -9.81 -32.85
N ASN A 11 24.84 -9.96 -33.88
CA ASN A 11 25.60 -8.84 -34.45
C ASN A 11 24.72 -7.78 -35.14
N GLN A 12 23.66 -8.20 -35.84
CA GLN A 12 22.77 -7.22 -36.49
C GLN A 12 21.94 -6.41 -35.49
N PRO A 13 21.27 -7.02 -34.48
CA PRO A 13 20.56 -6.27 -33.45
C PRO A 13 21.50 -5.40 -32.60
N THR A 14 22.66 -5.92 -32.19
CA THR A 14 23.63 -5.13 -31.41
C THR A 14 24.18 -3.96 -32.23
N GLY A 15 24.48 -4.16 -33.51
CA GLY A 15 24.87 -3.09 -34.42
C GLY A 15 23.78 -2.01 -34.58
N PHE A 16 22.52 -2.41 -34.69
CA PHE A 16 21.39 -1.49 -34.70
C PHE A 16 21.26 -0.71 -33.38
N LEU A 17 21.32 -1.39 -32.24
CA LEU A 17 21.21 -0.77 -30.91
C LEU A 17 22.38 0.18 -30.61
N ARG A 18 23.59 -0.08 -31.12
CA ARG A 18 24.74 0.83 -30.96
C ARG A 18 24.67 2.06 -31.87
N ASN A 19 23.94 1.99 -32.98
CA ASN A 19 23.89 3.03 -34.01
C ASN A 19 22.51 3.73 -34.11
N THR A 20 21.59 3.42 -33.20
CA THR A 20 20.26 4.01 -33.19
C THR A 20 20.30 5.42 -32.59
N SER A 21 19.53 6.35 -33.16
CA SER A 21 19.34 7.69 -32.61
C SER A 21 18.52 7.71 -31.31
N LEU A 22 17.97 6.56 -30.90
CA LEU A 22 17.26 6.41 -29.62
C LEU A 22 18.19 6.50 -28.40
N LEU A 23 19.49 6.24 -28.57
CA LEU A 23 20.50 6.36 -27.54
C LEU A 23 21.47 7.50 -27.94
N PRO A 24 21.17 8.76 -27.58
CA PRO A 24 21.87 9.92 -28.13
C PRO A 24 23.30 10.10 -27.58
N ASP A 25 23.67 9.43 -26.48
CA ASP A 25 24.97 9.58 -25.83
C ASP A 25 25.76 8.26 -25.79
N PRO A 26 26.92 8.15 -26.47
CA PRO A 26 27.77 6.98 -26.42
C PRO A 26 28.36 6.70 -25.03
N ALA A 27 28.46 7.70 -24.14
CA ALA A 27 28.90 7.50 -22.76
C ALA A 27 27.92 6.64 -21.95
N LEU A 28 26.65 6.68 -22.32
CA LEU A 28 25.58 5.94 -21.64
C LEU A 28 25.66 4.43 -21.96
N VAL A 29 26.07 4.08 -23.18
CA VAL A 29 26.31 2.69 -23.59
C VAL A 29 27.50 2.10 -22.82
N THR A 30 28.61 2.85 -22.71
CA THR A 30 29.78 2.40 -21.94
C THR A 30 29.47 2.22 -20.46
N MET A 31 28.63 3.09 -19.89
CA MET A 31 28.17 2.96 -18.51
C MET A 31 27.33 1.68 -18.31
N TRP A 32 26.44 1.36 -19.26
CA TRP A 32 25.63 0.14 -19.19
C TRP A 32 26.44 -1.13 -19.36
N GLU A 33 27.48 -1.12 -20.20
CA GLU A 33 28.41 -2.24 -20.35
C GLU A 33 29.16 -2.52 -19.05
N ASP A 34 29.62 -1.47 -18.36
CA ASP A 34 30.32 -1.59 -17.08
C ASP A 34 29.39 -2.16 -15.99
N LEU A 35 28.17 -1.62 -15.88
CA LEU A 35 27.12 -2.13 -14.99
C LEU A 35 26.77 -3.60 -15.29
N ALA A 36 26.64 -3.95 -16.57
CA ALA A 36 26.32 -5.31 -16.98
C ALA A 36 27.46 -6.27 -16.62
N SER A 37 28.72 -5.88 -16.83
CA SER A 37 29.88 -6.70 -16.47
C SER A 37 29.97 -6.93 -14.96
N THR A 38 29.65 -5.91 -14.15
CA THR A 38 29.59 -6.00 -12.69
C THR A 38 28.49 -6.95 -12.25
N ALA A 39 27.27 -6.77 -12.77
CA ALA A 39 26.13 -7.63 -12.44
C ALA A 39 26.38 -9.11 -12.81
N GLN A 40 27.00 -9.36 -13.96
CA GLN A 40 27.37 -10.71 -14.38
C GLN A 40 28.41 -11.32 -13.41
N ALA A 41 29.40 -10.56 -12.97
CA ALA A 41 30.38 -11.03 -12.00
C ALA A 41 29.75 -11.34 -10.63
N ASP A 42 28.83 -10.49 -10.16
CA ASP A 42 28.12 -10.70 -8.88
C ASP A 42 27.21 -11.95 -8.93
N MET A 43 26.52 -12.16 -10.05
CA MET A 43 25.70 -13.37 -10.27
C MET A 43 26.54 -14.64 -10.35
N TYR A 44 27.74 -14.56 -10.94
CA TYR A 44 28.68 -15.68 -10.95
C TYR A 44 29.21 -15.98 -9.54
N GLN A 45 29.55 -14.96 -8.75
CA GLN A 45 30.02 -15.14 -7.36
C GLN A 45 28.97 -15.79 -6.46
N THR A 46 27.69 -15.50 -6.69
CA THR A 46 26.57 -16.10 -5.95
C THR A 46 26.23 -17.51 -6.43
N LYS A 47 26.92 -18.04 -7.46
CA LYS A 47 26.72 -19.40 -8.00
C LYS A 47 25.25 -19.70 -8.29
N VAL A 48 24.57 -18.78 -8.97
CA VAL A 48 23.18 -19.00 -9.38
C VAL A 48 23.15 -20.09 -10.44
N GLU A 49 22.39 -21.14 -10.19
CA GLU A 49 22.33 -22.34 -11.02
C GLU A 49 20.91 -22.57 -11.56
N ILE A 50 20.85 -23.18 -12.74
CA ILE A 50 19.67 -23.88 -13.24
C ILE A 50 19.81 -25.37 -12.93
N MET A 51 18.70 -26.00 -12.54
CA MET A 51 18.67 -27.43 -12.22
C MET A 51 17.71 -28.19 -13.12
N GLN A 52 18.05 -29.44 -13.44
CA GLN A 52 17.17 -30.37 -14.14
C GLN A 52 17.41 -31.80 -13.65
N TYR A 53 16.34 -32.58 -13.51
CA TYR A 53 16.48 -34.03 -13.33
C TYR A 53 16.79 -34.71 -14.65
N GLY A 54 17.90 -35.44 -14.68
CA GLY A 54 18.33 -36.25 -15.82
C GLY A 54 18.38 -37.73 -15.47
N THR A 55 18.30 -38.58 -16.49
CA THR A 55 18.51 -40.02 -16.36
C THR A 55 19.60 -40.44 -17.33
N THR A 56 20.57 -41.22 -16.88
CA THR A 56 21.52 -41.86 -17.79
C THR A 56 20.88 -43.11 -18.40
N PRO A 57 21.01 -43.34 -19.72
CA PRO A 57 20.42 -44.50 -20.37
C PRO A 57 21.26 -45.75 -20.05
N THR A 58 21.07 -46.29 -18.85
CA THR A 58 21.64 -47.57 -18.40
C THR A 58 20.52 -48.54 -18.00
N THR A 59 20.85 -49.81 -17.78
CA THR A 59 19.92 -50.89 -17.41
C THR A 59 19.17 -50.67 -16.08
N SER A 60 19.60 -49.70 -15.27
CA SER A 60 18.87 -49.17 -14.12
C SER A 60 19.03 -47.65 -14.11
N PRO A 61 18.08 -46.88 -14.68
CA PRO A 61 18.23 -45.43 -14.82
C PRO A 61 18.20 -44.76 -13.45
N ALA A 62 19.38 -44.44 -12.92
CA ALA A 62 19.50 -43.59 -11.75
C ALA A 62 19.16 -42.15 -12.15
N THR A 63 18.18 -41.55 -11.47
CA THR A 63 17.86 -40.12 -11.61
C THR A 63 18.96 -39.30 -10.95
N THR A 64 19.62 -38.45 -11.71
CA THR A 64 20.65 -37.52 -11.21
C THR A 64 20.18 -36.09 -11.35
N LEU A 65 20.63 -35.22 -10.43
CA LEU A 65 20.41 -33.79 -10.52
C LEU A 65 21.51 -33.16 -11.37
N LEU A 66 21.13 -32.65 -12.54
CA LEU A 66 22.00 -31.87 -13.41
C LEU A 66 21.94 -30.41 -12.98
N ARG A 67 23.10 -29.78 -12.83
CA ARG A 67 23.25 -28.39 -12.39
C ARG A 67 24.14 -27.64 -13.37
N HIS A 68 23.80 -26.40 -13.66
CA HIS A 68 24.60 -25.53 -14.51
C HIS A 68 24.52 -24.08 -14.01
N GLU A 69 25.67 -23.47 -13.76
CA GLU A 69 25.74 -22.06 -13.36
C GLU A 69 25.33 -21.14 -14.53
N VAL A 70 24.53 -20.11 -14.24
CA VAL A 70 23.94 -19.22 -15.26
C VAL A 70 25.02 -18.48 -16.06
N PHE A 71 26.13 -18.11 -15.44
CA PHE A 71 27.25 -17.39 -16.06
C PHE A 71 28.57 -18.16 -16.00
N ASP A 72 28.53 -19.46 -16.31
CA ASP A 72 29.74 -20.30 -16.38
C ASP A 72 30.73 -19.79 -17.47
N PRO A 73 31.99 -19.46 -17.12
CA PRO A 73 33.01 -19.04 -18.09
C PRO A 73 33.39 -20.13 -19.09
N MET A 74 33.15 -21.41 -18.79
CA MET A 74 33.39 -22.53 -19.72
C MET A 74 32.38 -22.57 -20.87
N PHE A 75 31.20 -21.95 -20.72
CA PHE A 75 30.12 -21.96 -21.72
C PHE A 75 29.62 -20.55 -22.06
N PRO A 76 30.45 -19.68 -22.67
CA PRO A 76 30.07 -18.30 -22.97
C PRO A 76 28.89 -18.18 -23.93
N ASN A 77 28.62 -19.21 -24.74
CA ASN A 77 27.46 -19.24 -25.63
C ASN A 77 26.12 -19.26 -24.87
N PHE A 78 26.11 -19.71 -23.61
CA PHE A 78 24.92 -19.73 -22.77
C PHE A 78 24.62 -18.36 -22.15
N HIS A 79 25.60 -17.44 -22.10
CA HIS A 79 25.45 -16.13 -21.45
C HIS A 79 24.29 -15.30 -22.02
N TYR A 80 23.94 -15.47 -23.30
CA TYR A 80 22.75 -14.83 -23.86
C TYR A 80 21.45 -15.28 -23.16
N LEU A 81 21.28 -16.59 -22.96
CA LEU A 81 20.16 -17.12 -22.19
C LEU A 81 20.29 -16.75 -20.71
N GLY A 82 21.50 -16.73 -20.18
CA GLY A 82 21.77 -16.29 -18.82
C GLY A 82 21.33 -14.84 -18.56
N TRP A 83 21.53 -13.94 -19.52
CA TRP A 83 21.02 -12.57 -19.44
C TRP A 83 19.50 -12.47 -19.49
N LEU A 84 18.81 -13.33 -20.25
CA LEU A 84 17.34 -13.41 -20.22
C LEU A 84 16.84 -13.88 -18.84
N LEU A 85 17.51 -14.88 -18.26
CA LEU A 85 17.20 -15.39 -16.92
C LEU A 85 17.49 -14.35 -15.82
N ALA A 86 18.61 -13.63 -15.93
CA ALA A 86 18.96 -12.54 -15.03
C ALA A 86 17.95 -11.37 -15.13
N TYR A 87 17.49 -11.07 -16.34
CA TYR A 87 16.45 -10.07 -16.58
C TYR A 87 15.11 -10.48 -15.95
N ASP A 88 14.69 -11.73 -16.15
CA ASP A 88 13.49 -12.29 -15.49
C ASP A 88 13.60 -12.21 -13.96
N TRP A 89 14.79 -12.48 -13.41
CA TRP A 89 15.04 -12.36 -11.97
C TRP A 89 14.96 -10.90 -11.50
N ALA A 90 15.57 -9.96 -12.23
CA ALA A 90 15.50 -8.54 -11.91
C ALA A 90 14.08 -7.98 -11.96
N LEU A 91 13.22 -8.52 -12.84
CA LEU A 91 11.80 -8.19 -12.93
C LEU A 91 10.92 -8.98 -11.97
N ASN A 92 11.49 -9.86 -11.15
CA ASN A 92 10.77 -10.71 -10.20
C ASN A 92 9.80 -11.71 -10.87
N TYR A 93 10.01 -12.05 -12.15
CA TYR A 93 9.31 -13.16 -12.83
C TYR A 93 9.90 -14.52 -12.46
N ARG A 94 11.13 -14.53 -11.97
CA ARG A 94 11.80 -15.68 -11.37
C ARG A 94 12.40 -15.24 -10.05
N GLU A 95 12.46 -16.15 -9.11
CA GLU A 95 13.19 -15.99 -7.87
C GLU A 95 14.39 -16.94 -7.82
N VAL A 96 15.46 -16.51 -7.14
CA VAL A 96 16.61 -17.36 -6.83
C VAL A 96 16.50 -17.78 -5.37
N ILE A 97 16.45 -19.09 -5.13
CA ILE A 97 16.28 -19.68 -3.80
C ILE A 97 17.56 -20.41 -3.43
N SER A 98 18.05 -20.18 -2.22
CA SER A 98 19.19 -20.88 -1.64
C SER A 98 18.70 -22.04 -0.78
N PHE A 99 18.91 -23.27 -1.24
CA PHE A 99 18.69 -24.48 -0.46
C PHE A 99 19.95 -24.79 0.32
N GLN A 100 19.92 -24.55 1.63
CA GLN A 100 21.03 -24.84 2.53
C GLN A 100 20.80 -26.21 3.19
N GLY A 101 21.55 -27.22 2.76
CA GLY A 101 21.61 -28.51 3.42
C GLY A 101 22.90 -28.69 4.22
N ASP A 102 22.97 -29.76 5.00
CA ASP A 102 24.16 -30.07 5.82
C ASP A 102 25.42 -30.35 4.99
N VAL A 103 25.23 -30.77 3.72
CA VAL A 103 26.32 -31.21 2.82
C VAL A 103 26.64 -30.17 1.74
N ASP A 104 25.63 -29.53 1.17
CA ASP A 104 25.79 -28.61 0.05
C ASP A 104 24.76 -27.48 0.12
N THR A 105 25.12 -26.32 -0.43
CA THR A 105 24.21 -25.18 -0.60
C THR A 105 23.97 -24.96 -2.08
N ILE A 106 22.71 -25.04 -2.49
CA ILE A 106 22.33 -24.96 -3.90
C ILE A 106 21.51 -23.69 -4.12
N ASN A 107 22.02 -22.77 -4.94
CA ASN A 107 21.33 -21.52 -5.27
C ASN A 107 20.62 -21.68 -6.61
N VAL A 108 19.37 -22.11 -6.58
CA VAL A 108 18.61 -22.48 -7.78
C VAL A 108 17.69 -21.35 -8.22
N MET A 109 17.69 -21.06 -9.50
CA MET A 109 16.67 -20.23 -10.12
C MET A 109 15.38 -21.02 -10.37
N THR A 110 14.26 -20.47 -9.91
CA THR A 110 12.92 -21.04 -10.09
C THR A 110 12.45 -20.99 -11.55
N SER A 111 11.42 -21.79 -11.86
CA SER A 111 10.63 -21.60 -13.09
C SER A 111 9.98 -20.23 -13.10
N ALA A 112 9.72 -19.67 -14.28
CA ALA A 112 9.00 -18.41 -14.39
C ALA A 112 7.63 -18.55 -13.71
N THR A 113 7.44 -17.78 -12.64
CA THR A 113 6.17 -17.62 -11.95
C THR A 113 5.64 -16.27 -12.38
N TYR A 114 4.70 -16.29 -13.31
CA TYR A 114 3.88 -15.11 -13.55
C TYR A 114 2.94 -14.95 -12.37
N ASP A 115 2.69 -13.70 -11.96
CA ASP A 115 1.69 -13.39 -10.94
C ASP A 115 0.38 -14.10 -11.30
N SER A 116 0.12 -15.23 -10.66
CA SER A 116 -1.21 -15.77 -10.62
C SER A 116 -1.98 -14.73 -9.84
N THR A 117 -2.93 -14.06 -10.49
CA THR A 117 -3.94 -13.27 -9.81
C THR A 117 -4.73 -14.22 -8.90
N SER A 118 -4.16 -14.55 -7.74
CA SER A 118 -4.91 -15.05 -6.61
C SER A 118 -5.89 -13.93 -6.35
N LEU A 119 -7.16 -14.16 -6.71
CA LEU A 119 -8.21 -13.29 -6.24
C LEU A 119 -8.14 -13.40 -4.72
N VAL A 120 -7.64 -12.36 -4.07
CA VAL A 120 -7.79 -12.18 -2.63
C VAL A 120 -9.24 -12.52 -2.32
N ASP A 121 -9.48 -13.40 -1.35
CA ASP A 121 -10.83 -13.84 -1.05
C ASP A 121 -11.67 -12.58 -0.79
N PRO A 122 -12.71 -12.30 -1.61
CA PRO A 122 -13.53 -11.11 -1.43
C PRO A 122 -14.24 -11.11 -0.08
N LEU A 123 -14.28 -12.25 0.62
CA LEU A 123 -14.79 -12.37 1.99
C LEU A 123 -13.76 -11.92 3.06
N GLU A 124 -12.45 -11.99 2.77
CA GLU A 124 -11.39 -11.52 3.67
C GLU A 124 -11.26 -9.99 3.67
N ILE A 125 -11.64 -9.33 2.57
CA ILE A 125 -11.66 -7.86 2.50
C ILE A 125 -13.08 -7.38 2.83
N PRO A 126 -13.32 -6.66 3.94
CA PRO A 126 -14.64 -6.18 4.35
C PRO A 126 -15.11 -4.96 3.51
N VAL A 127 -15.08 -5.08 2.18
CA VAL A 127 -15.48 -4.00 1.25
C VAL A 127 -16.95 -3.65 1.44
N ASN A 128 -17.79 -4.66 1.71
CA ASN A 128 -19.22 -4.50 1.99
C ASN A 128 -19.48 -3.52 3.15
N VAL A 129 -18.81 -3.68 4.28
CA VAL A 129 -18.95 -2.81 5.46
C VAL A 129 -18.52 -1.39 5.12
N ALA A 130 -17.40 -1.22 4.42
CA ALA A 130 -16.94 0.10 3.98
C ALA A 130 -17.96 0.80 3.07
N TYR A 131 -18.62 0.07 2.16
CA TYR A 131 -19.70 0.62 1.34
C TYR A 131 -20.90 1.07 2.18
N TYR A 132 -21.37 0.27 3.14
CA TYR A 132 -22.49 0.65 4.01
C TYR A 132 -22.17 1.90 4.83
N ILE A 133 -20.97 1.97 5.43
CA ILE A 133 -20.52 3.15 6.18
C ILE A 133 -20.47 4.38 5.28
N ARG A 134 -19.96 4.23 4.05
CA ARG A 134 -19.94 5.32 3.06
C ARG A 134 -21.35 5.79 2.71
N TYR A 135 -22.28 4.90 2.43
CA TYR A 135 -23.67 5.27 2.14
C TYR A 135 -24.36 5.95 3.33
N ALA A 136 -24.10 5.47 4.56
CA ALA A 136 -24.56 6.13 5.77
C ALA A 136 -24.02 7.57 5.89
N CYS A 137 -22.73 7.78 5.64
CA CYS A 137 -22.13 9.11 5.64
C CYS A 137 -22.73 10.02 4.55
N ILE A 138 -22.95 9.51 3.34
CA ILE A 138 -23.61 10.26 2.25
C ILE A 138 -25.03 10.66 2.65
N TYR A 139 -25.81 9.72 3.21
CA TYR A 139 -27.16 9.99 3.70
C TYR A 139 -27.17 11.12 4.74
N VAL A 140 -26.31 11.04 5.76
CA VAL A 140 -26.17 12.09 6.79
C VAL A 140 -25.87 13.45 6.15
N THR A 141 -24.90 13.50 5.22
CA THR A 141 -24.54 14.73 4.53
C THR A 141 -25.70 15.30 3.71
N CYS A 142 -26.41 14.47 2.94
CA CYS A 142 -27.57 14.89 2.15
C CYS A 142 -28.68 15.49 3.02
N VAL A 143 -29.01 14.84 4.14
CA VAL A 143 -30.05 15.34 5.05
C VAL A 143 -29.65 16.67 5.68
N ILE A 144 -28.39 16.83 6.12
CA ILE A 144 -27.90 18.11 6.67
C ILE A 144 -27.98 19.21 5.61
N ILE A 145 -27.59 18.93 4.36
CA ILE A 145 -27.70 19.88 3.25
C ILE A 145 -29.16 20.29 3.00
N CYS A 146 -30.09 19.33 2.99
CA CYS A 146 -31.51 19.62 2.84
C CYS A 146 -32.05 20.50 3.98
N VAL A 147 -31.74 20.19 5.24
CA VAL A 147 -32.17 20.99 6.39
C VAL A 147 -31.53 22.37 6.38
N ALA A 148 -30.25 22.48 6.01
CA ALA A 148 -29.57 23.76 5.85
C ALA A 148 -30.21 24.61 4.73
N ALA A 149 -30.57 24.00 3.59
CA ALA A 149 -31.27 24.70 2.51
C ALA A 149 -32.64 25.22 2.95
N LEU A 150 -33.40 24.42 3.71
CA LEU A 150 -34.68 24.85 4.29
C LEU A 150 -34.50 26.01 5.28
N ALA A 151 -33.49 25.92 6.16
CA ALA A 151 -33.17 27.00 7.11
C ALA A 151 -32.75 28.29 6.40
N MET A 152 -31.96 28.19 5.32
CA MET A 152 -31.57 29.33 4.49
C MET A 152 -32.77 29.94 3.77
N ALA A 153 -33.66 29.14 3.19
CA ALA A 153 -34.89 29.63 2.58
C ALA A 153 -35.76 30.37 3.59
N TYR A 154 -35.91 29.81 4.81
CA TYR A 154 -36.62 30.45 5.90
C TYR A 154 -35.99 31.79 6.32
N LEU A 155 -34.66 31.87 6.37
CA LEU A 155 -33.93 33.10 6.69
C LEU A 155 -34.18 34.19 5.63
N VAL A 156 -34.15 33.82 4.34
CA VAL A 156 -34.40 34.75 3.22
C VAL A 156 -35.85 35.26 3.25
N LEU A 157 -36.83 34.37 3.45
CA LEU A 157 -38.24 34.75 3.56
C LEU A 157 -38.50 35.73 4.70
N ASN A 158 -37.79 35.57 5.82
CA ASN A 158 -37.87 36.45 6.99
C ASN A 158 -36.92 37.66 6.92
N ARG A 159 -36.32 37.94 5.75
CA ARG A 159 -35.40 39.07 5.51
C ARG A 159 -34.22 39.13 6.51
N GLY A 160 -33.73 37.97 6.93
CA GLY A 160 -32.60 37.88 7.87
C GLY A 160 -32.93 38.24 9.33
N ARG A 161 -34.21 38.38 9.71
CA ARG A 161 -34.63 38.65 11.09
C ARG A 161 -34.65 37.38 11.94
N VAL A 162 -33.50 36.72 12.05
CA VAL A 162 -33.32 35.48 12.83
C VAL A 162 -32.01 35.56 13.61
N GLU A 163 -32.01 35.06 14.84
CA GLU A 163 -30.81 34.92 15.65
C GLU A 163 -29.78 34.01 14.98
N GLY A 164 -28.67 34.58 14.52
CA GLY A 164 -27.62 33.88 13.78
C GLY A 164 -26.96 32.75 14.59
N LEU A 165 -26.96 32.86 15.93
CA LEU A 165 -26.43 31.82 16.81
C LEU A 165 -27.17 30.49 16.66
N ASN A 166 -28.46 30.51 16.31
CA ASN A 166 -29.22 29.29 16.06
C ASN A 166 -28.74 28.53 14.82
N LEU A 167 -28.10 29.19 13.85
CA LEU A 167 -27.51 28.51 12.70
C LEU A 167 -26.30 27.63 13.10
N PHE A 168 -25.56 28.01 14.14
CA PHE A 168 -24.44 27.18 14.62
C PHE A 168 -24.90 25.90 15.34
N GLU A 169 -26.15 25.88 15.82
CA GLU A 169 -26.78 24.69 16.41
C GLU A 169 -27.46 23.78 15.37
N LEU A 170 -27.50 24.19 14.10
CA LEU A 170 -28.17 23.44 13.03
C LEU A 170 -27.63 22.02 12.93
N ASN A 171 -26.32 21.83 12.96
CA ASN A 171 -25.72 20.51 12.89
C ASN A 171 -26.20 19.61 14.04
N ARG A 172 -26.25 20.13 15.28
CA ARG A 172 -26.68 19.36 16.45
C ARG A 172 -28.16 19.00 16.38
N VAL A 173 -29.02 19.98 16.10
CA VAL A 173 -30.48 19.80 16.08
C VAL A 173 -30.92 18.98 14.87
N ALA A 174 -30.44 19.33 13.67
CA ALA A 174 -30.73 18.59 12.44
C ALA A 174 -30.23 17.15 12.53
N GLY A 175 -29.02 16.95 13.07
CA GLY A 175 -28.45 15.62 13.26
C GLY A 175 -29.34 14.72 14.15
N ILE A 176 -29.66 15.17 15.36
CA ILE A 176 -30.40 14.31 16.30
C ILE A 176 -31.84 14.06 15.82
N VAL A 177 -32.51 15.08 15.28
CA VAL A 177 -33.94 15.01 14.95
C VAL A 177 -34.20 14.35 13.60
N TRP A 178 -33.42 14.64 12.56
CA TRP A 178 -33.71 14.20 11.19
C TRP A 178 -32.94 12.96 10.76
N ILE A 179 -31.76 12.72 11.35
CA ILE A 179 -30.87 11.62 10.96
C ILE A 179 -30.94 10.49 11.98
N GLY A 180 -30.94 10.85 13.27
CA GLY A 180 -30.99 9.91 14.37
C GLY A 180 -29.62 9.48 14.88
N ARG A 181 -29.60 8.99 16.13
CA ARG A 181 -28.39 8.70 16.91
C ARG A 181 -27.47 7.66 16.26
N THR A 182 -28.04 6.61 15.68
CA THR A 182 -27.26 5.48 15.11
C THR A 182 -26.41 5.90 13.91
N PHE A 183 -26.98 6.63 12.96
CA PHE A 183 -26.23 7.09 11.78
C PHE A 183 -25.18 8.14 12.13
N LEU A 184 -25.45 9.00 13.12
CA LEU A 184 -24.44 9.92 13.65
C LEU A 184 -23.27 9.21 14.33
N PHE A 185 -23.57 8.13 15.07
CA PHE A 185 -22.55 7.29 15.69
C PHE A 185 -21.68 6.56 14.64
N ILE A 186 -22.29 5.99 13.60
CA ILE A 186 -21.54 5.37 12.49
C ILE A 186 -20.62 6.39 11.82
N ARG A 187 -21.12 7.60 11.56
CA ARG A 187 -20.34 8.67 10.96
C ARG A 187 -19.16 9.09 11.84
N SER A 188 -19.36 9.24 13.15
CA SER A 188 -18.26 9.59 14.05
C SER A 188 -17.23 8.47 14.18
N MET A 189 -17.65 7.21 14.19
CA MET A 189 -16.73 6.06 14.14
C MET A 189 -15.88 6.05 12.88
N ALA A 190 -16.49 6.33 11.72
CA ALA A 190 -15.76 6.43 10.47
C ALA A 190 -14.71 7.56 10.54
N ALA A 191 -15.08 8.72 11.06
CA ALA A 191 -14.14 9.84 11.26
C ALA A 191 -12.99 9.47 12.20
N MET A 192 -13.28 8.83 13.35
CA MET A 192 -12.25 8.37 14.28
C MET A 192 -11.31 7.35 13.64
N SER A 193 -11.84 6.40 12.86
CA SER A 193 -11.00 5.46 12.12
C SER A 193 -10.09 6.16 11.11
N LEU A 194 -10.63 7.11 10.33
CA LEU A 194 -9.84 7.87 9.35
C LEU A 194 -8.78 8.77 9.99
N LEU A 195 -9.04 9.33 11.18
CA LEU A 195 -8.04 10.09 11.95
C LEU A 195 -6.96 9.19 12.55
N SER A 196 -7.32 7.95 12.90
CA SER A 196 -6.40 6.98 13.50
C SER A 196 -5.55 6.23 12.48
N THR A 197 -5.99 6.15 11.22
CA THR A 197 -5.31 5.38 10.16
C THR A 197 -4.75 6.29 9.08
N GLN A 198 -3.53 6.03 8.62
CA GLN A 198 -3.00 6.70 7.45
C GLN A 198 -3.55 6.04 6.17
N VAL A 199 -4.06 6.85 5.24
CA VAL A 199 -4.49 6.36 3.93
C VAL A 199 -3.25 6.10 3.07
N LEU A 200 -3.07 4.86 2.62
CA LEU A 200 -2.06 4.45 1.64
C LEU A 200 -2.77 4.09 0.32
N SER A 201 -2.25 4.60 -0.80
CA SER A 201 -2.73 4.25 -2.13
C SER A 201 -1.75 3.27 -2.76
N LEU A 202 -2.25 2.16 -3.30
CA LEU A 202 -1.45 1.22 -4.08
C LEU A 202 -1.40 1.73 -5.53
N VAL A 203 -0.21 2.07 -6.02
CA VAL A 203 0.00 2.60 -7.38
C VAL A 203 0.95 1.67 -8.13
N SER A 204 0.66 1.42 -9.41
CA SER A 204 1.55 0.69 -10.31
C SER A 204 2.46 1.66 -11.05
N VAL A 205 3.77 1.46 -10.94
CA VAL A 205 4.79 2.19 -11.69
C VAL A 205 5.69 1.16 -12.37
N ASN A 206 5.77 1.18 -13.70
CA ASN A 206 6.58 0.24 -14.49
C ASN A 206 6.33 -1.24 -14.14
N ASN A 207 5.06 -1.66 -14.04
CA ASN A 207 4.63 -3.02 -13.63
C ASN A 207 5.00 -3.43 -12.20
N LEU A 208 5.50 -2.51 -11.37
CA LEU A 208 5.72 -2.72 -9.95
C LEU A 208 4.65 -2.01 -9.13
N TRP A 209 4.10 -2.71 -8.15
CA TRP A 209 3.13 -2.15 -7.22
C TRP A 209 3.85 -1.56 -6.00
N ARG A 210 3.54 -0.31 -5.66
CA ARG A 210 4.06 0.36 -4.48
C ARG A 210 2.96 1.09 -3.74
N PHE A 211 2.99 1.02 -2.42
CA PHE A 211 2.20 1.89 -1.57
C PHE A 211 2.81 3.30 -1.52
N VAL A 212 2.00 4.30 -1.85
CA VAL A 212 2.38 5.71 -1.82
C VAL A 212 1.34 6.47 -1.00
N SER A 213 1.79 7.39 -0.16
CA SER A 213 0.88 8.30 0.54
C SER A 213 0.19 9.22 -0.49
N PRO A 214 -1.13 9.46 -0.41
CA PRO A 214 -1.84 10.34 -1.34
C PRO A 214 -1.23 11.75 -1.41
N SER A 215 -0.68 12.24 -0.31
CA SER A 215 0.04 13.52 -0.25
C SER A 215 1.29 13.56 -1.15
N ALA A 216 1.94 12.43 -1.41
CA ALA A 216 3.09 12.38 -2.30
C ALA A 216 2.70 12.33 -3.79
N LEU A 217 1.46 11.95 -4.11
CA LEU A 217 0.98 11.82 -5.49
C LEU A 217 0.64 13.16 -6.15
N GLN A 218 0.33 14.19 -5.37
CA GLN A 218 -0.19 15.45 -5.92
C GLN A 218 0.86 16.43 -6.46
N GLY A 219 2.16 16.14 -6.39
CA GLY A 219 3.21 17.02 -6.96
C GLY A 219 3.26 18.44 -6.35
N GLU A 220 2.48 18.71 -5.31
CA GLU A 220 2.32 20.03 -4.71
C GLU A 220 3.56 20.49 -3.94
N SER A 221 3.67 21.80 -3.70
CA SER A 221 4.71 22.40 -2.86
C SER A 221 4.64 21.86 -1.43
N SER A 222 5.77 21.85 -0.72
CA SER A 222 5.83 21.42 0.69
C SER A 222 4.91 22.23 1.61
N ALA A 223 4.70 23.51 1.32
CA ALA A 223 3.82 24.38 2.09
C ALA A 223 2.32 24.05 1.88
N ASP A 224 1.91 23.78 0.64
CA ASP A 224 0.53 23.46 0.31
C ASP A 224 0.09 22.13 0.93
N ARG A 225 0.98 21.13 0.93
CA ARG A 225 0.76 19.86 1.62
C ARG A 225 0.49 20.02 3.12
N ALA A 226 1.25 20.89 3.78
CA ALA A 226 1.06 21.13 5.21
C ALA A 226 -0.29 21.81 5.49
N ALA A 227 -0.66 22.80 4.68
CA ALA A 227 -1.94 23.49 4.80
C ALA A 227 -3.11 22.52 4.58
N ILE A 228 -3.09 21.74 3.49
CA ILE A 228 -4.14 20.76 3.17
C ILE A 228 -4.28 19.73 4.28
N ARG A 229 -3.16 19.23 4.82
CA ARG A 229 -3.19 18.30 5.97
C ARG A 229 -3.86 18.93 7.18
N ILE A 230 -3.51 20.18 7.53
CA ILE A 230 -4.11 20.86 8.68
C ILE A 230 -5.62 21.06 8.47
N PHE A 231 -6.04 21.53 7.29
CA PHE A 231 -7.46 21.75 7.00
C PHE A 231 -8.26 20.45 7.03
N THR A 232 -7.75 19.39 6.40
CA THR A 232 -8.43 18.08 6.38
C THR A 232 -8.52 17.47 7.78
N THR A 233 -7.47 17.57 8.60
CA THR A 233 -7.49 17.14 10.00
C THR A 233 -8.50 17.91 10.84
N ILE A 234 -8.58 19.24 10.70
CA ILE A 234 -9.55 20.06 11.43
C ILE A 234 -10.99 19.69 11.05
N LEU A 235 -11.26 19.53 9.76
CA LEU A 235 -12.59 19.13 9.26
C LEU A 235 -12.96 17.73 9.76
N ALA A 236 -12.05 16.77 9.66
CA ALA A 236 -12.29 15.41 10.10
C ALA A 236 -12.43 15.30 11.64
N ALA A 237 -11.70 16.10 12.42
CA ALA A 237 -11.93 16.23 13.87
C ALA A 237 -13.30 16.85 14.17
N GLY A 238 -13.81 17.73 13.31
CA GLY A 238 -15.19 18.21 13.35
C GLY A 238 -16.21 17.07 13.26
N GLU A 239 -15.95 16.08 12.40
CA GLU A 239 -16.79 14.90 12.26
C GLU A 239 -16.75 13.96 13.48
N VAL A 240 -15.67 13.97 14.27
CA VAL A 240 -15.62 13.24 15.55
C VAL A 240 -16.61 13.84 16.56
N SER A 241 -16.94 15.13 16.45
CA SER A 241 -17.85 15.82 17.38
C SER A 241 -19.28 15.25 17.38
N TRP A 242 -19.70 14.55 16.31
CA TRP A 242 -20.97 13.83 16.27
C TRP A 242 -21.08 12.78 17.38
N PHE A 243 -19.96 12.15 17.76
CA PHE A 243 -19.92 11.20 18.87
C PHE A 243 -20.34 11.86 20.18
N VAL A 244 -19.85 13.07 20.43
CA VAL A 244 -20.17 13.85 21.63
C VAL A 244 -21.65 14.23 21.64
N PHE A 245 -22.24 14.54 20.49
CA PHE A 245 -23.69 14.82 20.41
C PHE A 245 -24.52 13.60 20.77
N VAL A 246 -24.18 12.42 20.25
CA VAL A 246 -24.87 11.16 20.58
C VAL A 246 -24.72 10.85 22.08
N LEU A 247 -23.50 10.96 22.61
CA LEU A 247 -23.24 10.70 24.02
C LEU A 247 -24.01 11.66 24.93
N ASN A 248 -24.01 12.95 24.61
CA ASN A 248 -24.76 13.95 25.36
C ASN A 248 -26.26 13.69 25.34
N ASP A 249 -26.82 13.30 24.19
CA ASP A 249 -28.25 13.02 24.04
C ASP A 249 -28.69 11.77 24.83
N VAL A 250 -27.83 10.75 24.92
CA VAL A 250 -28.07 9.57 25.77
C VAL A 250 -27.92 9.90 27.25
N LEU A 251 -26.86 10.63 27.62
CA LEU A 251 -26.58 11.00 29.01
C LEU A 251 -27.56 12.04 29.56
N MET A 252 -28.22 12.82 28.70
CA MET A 252 -29.22 13.82 29.09
C MET A 252 -30.37 13.23 29.93
N VAL A 253 -30.69 11.95 29.74
CA VAL A 253 -31.68 11.22 30.57
C VAL A 253 -31.30 11.24 32.05
N PHE A 254 -30.00 11.16 32.35
CA PHE A 254 -29.47 11.14 33.70
C PHE A 254 -29.05 12.52 34.20
N THR A 255 -28.39 13.31 33.36
CA THR A 255 -27.79 14.60 33.76
C THR A 255 -28.80 15.76 33.72
N GLN A 256 -29.91 15.62 32.99
CA GLN A 256 -31.06 16.54 32.97
C GLN A 256 -30.65 18.02 32.91
N GLN A 257 -30.85 18.76 34.01
CA GLN A 257 -30.62 20.21 34.11
C GLN A 257 -29.14 20.60 34.00
N TYR A 258 -28.21 19.71 34.35
CA TYR A 258 -26.78 19.96 34.26
C TYR A 258 -26.25 19.86 32.82
N THR A 259 -27.03 19.30 31.90
CA THR A 259 -26.65 19.09 30.49
C THR A 259 -26.20 20.36 29.80
N THR A 260 -26.93 21.45 29.98
CA THR A 260 -26.64 22.74 29.33
C THR A 260 -25.28 23.32 29.74
N ALA A 261 -24.84 23.05 30.98
CA ALA A 261 -23.59 23.58 31.52
C ALA A 261 -22.35 22.85 30.98
N TYR A 262 -22.45 21.56 30.65
CA TYR A 262 -21.29 20.75 30.24
C TYR A 262 -21.22 20.48 28.73
N VAL A 263 -22.34 20.45 28.01
CA VAL A 263 -22.39 20.08 26.58
C VAL A 263 -21.44 20.91 25.72
N PHE A 264 -21.43 22.23 25.89
CA PHE A 264 -20.53 23.11 25.14
C PHE A 264 -19.07 22.85 25.49
N LYS A 265 -18.75 22.73 26.78
CA LYS A 265 -17.37 22.49 27.26
C LYS A 265 -16.83 21.18 26.71
N CYS A 266 -17.58 20.09 26.85
CA CYS A 266 -17.17 18.77 26.37
C CYS A 266 -17.02 18.73 24.84
N LYS A 267 -17.91 19.38 24.07
CA LYS A 267 -17.79 19.48 22.61
C LYS A 267 -16.47 20.12 22.19
N TYR A 268 -16.17 21.33 22.69
CA TYR A 268 -14.95 22.04 22.30
C TYR A 268 -13.68 21.35 22.83
N LEU A 269 -13.73 20.73 24.02
CA LEU A 269 -12.62 19.97 24.56
C LEU A 269 -12.29 18.74 23.71
N VAL A 270 -13.28 17.91 23.38
CA VAL A 270 -13.06 16.71 22.57
C VAL A 270 -12.61 17.08 21.16
N TRP A 271 -13.21 18.08 20.54
CA TRP A 271 -12.78 18.57 19.23
C TRP A 271 -11.34 19.10 19.26
N GLY A 272 -11.01 19.96 20.23
CA GLY A 272 -9.67 20.53 20.37
C GLY A 272 -8.62 19.45 20.64
N LEU A 273 -8.93 18.51 21.54
CA LEU A 273 -8.04 17.39 21.84
C LEU A 273 -7.82 16.48 20.61
N SER A 274 -8.88 16.20 19.85
CA SER A 274 -8.77 15.43 18.61
C SER A 274 -7.87 16.12 17.59
N VAL A 275 -8.00 17.45 17.41
CA VAL A 275 -7.11 18.23 16.52
C VAL A 275 -5.66 18.18 17.03
N ILE A 276 -5.45 18.45 18.32
CA ILE A 276 -4.11 18.48 18.92
C ILE A 276 -3.42 17.12 18.78
N LEU A 277 -4.09 16.03 19.15
CA LEU A 277 -3.52 14.69 19.07
C LEU A 277 -3.18 14.30 17.63
N SER A 278 -4.07 14.57 16.67
CA SER A 278 -3.83 14.23 15.27
C SER A 278 -2.72 15.08 14.61
N LEU A 279 -2.45 16.29 15.12
CA LEU A 279 -1.35 17.12 14.64
C LEU A 279 -0.03 16.84 15.36
N ALA A 280 -0.06 16.57 16.66
CA ALA A 280 1.13 16.34 17.48
C ALA A 280 1.72 14.93 17.28
N ALA A 281 0.86 13.93 17.08
CA ALA A 281 1.24 12.53 16.89
C ALA A 281 0.50 11.94 15.68
N PRO A 282 0.88 12.31 14.44
CA PRO A 282 0.28 11.74 13.25
C PRO A 282 0.56 10.23 13.17
N SER A 283 -0.43 9.46 12.69
CA SER A 283 -0.26 8.02 12.48
C SER A 283 0.80 7.75 11.41
N THR A 284 1.80 6.95 11.77
CA THR A 284 2.86 6.50 10.87
C THR A 284 2.62 5.05 10.46
N HIS A 285 2.95 4.72 9.21
CA HIS A 285 2.98 3.36 8.72
C HIS A 285 4.41 2.83 8.73
N THR A 286 4.58 1.55 9.06
CA THR A 286 5.86 0.86 9.01
C THR A 286 5.69 -0.42 8.22
N ALA A 287 6.54 -0.63 7.21
CA ALA A 287 6.62 -1.90 6.49
C ALA A 287 7.92 -2.60 6.87
N THR A 288 7.83 -3.83 7.34
CA THR A 288 8.98 -4.69 7.60
C THR A 288 9.01 -5.81 6.57
N PHE A 289 10.19 -6.10 6.05
CA PHE A 289 10.42 -7.22 5.15
C PHE A 289 11.21 -8.27 5.91
N ASP A 290 10.62 -9.45 6.09
CA ASP A 290 11.24 -10.60 6.72
C ASP A 290 10.80 -11.82 5.93
N ARG A 291 11.66 -12.26 5.01
CA ARG A 291 11.39 -13.38 4.10
C ARG A 291 11.80 -14.68 4.79
N LYS A 292 10.81 -15.44 5.26
CA LYS A 292 10.99 -16.75 5.89
C LYS A 292 10.08 -17.76 5.23
N CYS A 293 10.64 -18.90 4.83
CA CYS A 293 9.86 -20.02 4.33
C CYS A 293 10.06 -21.21 5.25
N GLU A 294 8.96 -21.75 5.77
CA GLU A 294 8.95 -22.91 6.66
C GLU A 294 8.15 -24.05 6.01
N TYR A 295 8.54 -25.28 6.30
CA TYR A 295 7.79 -26.46 5.86
C TYR A 295 6.66 -26.73 6.86
N ALA A 296 5.41 -26.54 6.43
CA ALA A 296 4.27 -26.93 7.23
C ALA A 296 4.17 -28.47 7.30
N GLN A 297 3.91 -28.98 8.51
CA GLN A 297 4.05 -30.40 8.86
C GLN A 297 3.03 -31.35 8.21
N VAL A 298 2.07 -30.81 7.43
CA VAL A 298 1.09 -31.58 6.66
C VAL A 298 1.35 -31.29 5.17
N ASP A 299 1.60 -32.34 4.40
CA ASP A 299 1.85 -32.35 2.94
C ASP A 299 3.12 -31.65 2.42
N PHE A 300 4.12 -31.36 3.27
CA PHE A 300 5.36 -30.65 2.88
C PHE A 300 5.08 -29.32 2.17
N GLN A 301 3.96 -28.67 2.48
CA GLN A 301 3.62 -27.38 1.91
C GLN A 301 4.59 -26.31 2.42
N LEU A 302 5.23 -25.60 1.51
CA LEU A 302 6.09 -24.45 1.83
C LEU A 302 5.20 -23.25 2.15
N VAL A 303 5.29 -22.72 3.37
CA VAL A 303 4.61 -21.48 3.78
C VAL A 303 5.66 -20.39 3.88
N CYS A 304 5.61 -19.43 2.95
CA CYS A 304 6.49 -18.28 2.93
C CYS A 304 5.79 -17.03 3.46
N SER A 305 6.39 -16.39 4.46
CA SER A 305 6.06 -15.04 4.91
C SER A 305 7.11 -14.08 4.35
N SER A 306 6.70 -13.02 3.67
CA SER A 306 7.62 -12.05 3.03
C SER A 306 7.79 -10.75 3.83
N GLY A 307 6.84 -10.40 4.68
CA GLY A 307 6.85 -9.15 5.44
C GLY A 307 5.49 -8.77 6.01
N ALA A 308 5.47 -7.75 6.85
CA ALA A 308 4.27 -7.22 7.47
C ALA A 308 4.18 -5.70 7.26
N VAL A 309 2.97 -5.21 6.97
CA VAL A 309 2.68 -3.78 6.89
C VAL A 309 1.82 -3.39 8.09
N LEU A 310 2.37 -2.57 8.97
CA LEU A 310 1.70 -2.01 10.12
C LEU A 310 1.22 -0.60 9.77
N VAL A 311 -0.10 -0.42 9.70
CA VAL A 311 -0.73 0.88 9.38
C VAL A 311 -0.74 1.84 10.58
N TRP A 312 -0.49 1.30 11.78
CA TRP A 312 -0.37 2.08 13.01
C TRP A 312 0.81 1.58 13.84
N THR A 313 1.77 2.45 14.08
CA THR A 313 2.80 2.28 15.11
C THR A 313 2.61 3.35 16.18
N PRO A 314 2.56 2.98 17.49
CA PRO A 314 2.60 3.98 18.53
C PRO A 314 3.91 4.76 18.43
N PRO A 315 3.93 6.07 18.75
CA PRO A 315 5.17 6.83 18.78
C PRO A 315 6.12 6.10 19.72
N SER A 316 7.24 5.63 19.18
CA SER A 316 8.28 4.98 19.97
C SER A 316 8.68 5.93 21.08
N SER A 317 8.31 5.62 22.33
CA SER A 317 9.01 6.16 23.48
C SER A 317 10.47 5.77 23.26
N GLY A 318 11.32 6.74 22.93
CA GLY A 318 12.71 6.51 22.62
C GLY A 318 13.34 5.66 23.72
N THR A 319 13.64 4.41 23.39
CA THR A 319 14.54 3.58 24.17
C THR A 319 15.78 3.42 23.33
N VAL A 320 16.82 4.11 23.81
CA VAL A 320 18.24 3.93 23.49
C VAL A 320 18.62 2.46 23.58
#